data_AF-A0A2V6ZTL3-F1
#
_entry.id   AF-A0A2V6ZTL3-F1
#
_cell.length_a   1.000
_cell.length_b   1.000
_cell.length_c   1.000
_cell.angle_alpha   90.00
_cell.angle_beta   90.00
_cell.angle_gamma   90.00
#
_symmetry.space_group_name_H-M   'P 1'
#
loop_
_entity.id
_entity.type
_entity.pdbx_description
1 polymer ?
#
loop_
_entity_poly.entity_id
_entity_poly.type
_entity_poly.pdbx_seq_one_letter_code
_entity_poly.pdbx_strand_id
1 'polypeptide(L)'
;MIAPWCWDLIEPYLKRNLVNRGIARPTRRQILEEFVRVWPEFTATIGVQEPWAGTIRFKWLVRLPSSEMAPMLDDPTGWLGDRYGGGKFKMNLHHGMHFVNTRNFKPEGDPRWSDAPALDL
;
A
#
# COMPACT_ATOMS: atom_id res chain seq x y z
N MET A 1 2.09 10.70 -11.35
CA MET A 1 0.75 10.17 -11.68
C MET A 1 0.55 8.93 -10.83
N ILE A 2 -0.64 8.67 -10.26
CA ILE A 2 -0.87 7.46 -9.45
C ILE A 2 -1.32 6.30 -10.34
N ALA A 3 -0.88 5.08 -10.06
CA ALA A 3 -1.29 3.91 -10.83
C ALA A 3 -2.82 3.67 -10.73
N PRO A 4 -3.51 3.32 -11.84
CA PRO A 4 -4.97 3.16 -11.85
C PRO A 4 -5.49 2.18 -10.80
N TRP A 5 -4.77 1.07 -10.61
CA TRP A 5 -5.14 0.06 -9.63
C TRP A 5 -5.08 0.58 -8.18
N CYS A 6 -4.22 1.56 -7.91
CA CYS A 6 -4.06 2.17 -6.59
C CYS A 6 -5.17 3.20 -6.36
N TRP A 7 -5.58 3.91 -7.42
CA TRP A 7 -6.74 4.79 -7.39
C TRP A 7 -8.00 4.04 -6.95
N ASP A 8 -8.25 2.84 -7.49
CA ASP A 8 -9.40 2.02 -7.12
C ASP A 8 -9.46 1.67 -5.62
N LEU A 9 -8.29 1.58 -4.96
CA LEU A 9 -8.19 1.32 -3.52
C LEU A 9 -8.50 2.57 -2.68
N ILE A 10 -8.17 3.75 -3.20
CA ILE A 10 -8.17 5.03 -2.47
C ILE A 10 -9.48 5.80 -2.69
N GLU A 11 -10.05 5.77 -3.90
CA GLU A 11 -11.25 6.55 -4.23
C GLU A 11 -12.43 6.33 -3.26
N PRO A 12 -12.76 5.09 -2.83
CA PRO A 12 -13.83 4.87 -1.85
C PRO A 12 -13.55 5.56 -0.51
N TYR A 13 -12.28 5.58 -0.09
CA TYR A 13 -11.85 6.26 1.13
C TYR A 13 -12.03 7.77 1.03
N LEU A 14 -11.62 8.38 -0.10
CA LEU A 14 -11.78 9.83 -0.34
C LEU A 14 -13.25 10.24 -0.37
N LYS A 15 -14.10 9.47 -1.06
CA LYS A 15 -15.55 9.70 -1.08
C LYS A 15 -16.13 9.67 0.33
N ARG A 16 -15.75 8.68 1.14
CA ARG A 16 -16.19 8.57 2.53
C ARG A 16 -15.73 9.75 3.38
N ASN A 17 -14.49 10.20 3.22
CA ASN A 17 -14.00 11.39 3.93
C ASN A 17 -14.84 12.63 3.61
N LEU A 18 -15.18 12.84 2.34
CA LEU A 18 -15.99 14.00 1.92
C LEU A 18 -17.44 13.91 2.41
N VAL A 19 -18.03 12.72 2.38
CA VAL A 19 -19.37 12.47 2.95
C VAL A 19 -19.37 12.75 4.45
N ASN A 20 -18.37 12.28 5.19
CA ASN A 20 -18.22 12.54 6.63
C ASN A 20 -18.03 14.02 6.96
N ARG A 21 -17.56 14.82 5.99
CA ARG A 21 -17.43 16.29 6.08
C ARG A 21 -18.68 17.04 5.60
N GLY A 22 -19.78 16.34 5.32
CA GLY A 22 -21.06 16.92 4.93
C GLY A 22 -21.32 17.04 3.43
N ILE A 23 -20.43 16.52 2.58
CA ILE A 23 -20.60 16.56 1.12
C ILE A 23 -21.31 15.28 0.66
N ALA A 24 -22.65 15.30 0.62
CA ALA A 24 -23.47 14.12 0.35
C ALA A 24 -23.23 13.48 -1.04
N ARG A 25 -22.89 14.28 -2.06
CA ARG A 25 -22.59 13.81 -3.43
C ARG A 25 -21.30 14.45 -3.94
N PRO A 26 -20.13 13.91 -3.57
CA PRO A 26 -18.85 14.46 -3.99
C PRO A 26 -18.70 14.46 -5.52
N THR A 27 -18.36 15.62 -6.08
CA THR A 27 -18.00 15.73 -7.50
C THR A 27 -16.61 15.16 -7.75
N ARG A 28 -16.31 14.80 -9.01
CA ARG A 28 -14.96 14.33 -9.39
C ARG A 28 -13.85 15.32 -9.00
N ARG A 29 -14.10 16.63 -9.17
CA ARG A 29 -13.17 17.68 -8.77
C ARG A 29 -12.89 17.64 -7.27
N GLN A 30 -13.93 17.55 -6.44
CA GLN A 30 -13.76 17.49 -4.97
C GLN A 30 -13.01 16.23 -4.53
N ILE A 31 -13.23 15.10 -5.20
CA ILE A 31 -12.49 13.86 -4.92
C ILE A 31 -11.00 14.03 -5.25
N LEU A 32 -10.66 14.68 -6.37
CA LEU A 32 -9.28 14.96 -6.75
C LEU A 32 -8.62 15.99 -5.81
N GLU A 33 -9.34 17.02 -5.39
CA GLU A 33 -8.87 18.00 -4.39
C GLU A 33 -8.59 17.32 -3.05
N GLU A 34 -9.49 16.42 -2.63
CA GLU A 34 -9.28 15.63 -1.42
C GLU A 34 -8.08 14.71 -1.55
N PHE A 35 -7.89 14.05 -2.70
CA PHE A 35 -6.71 13.23 -2.97
C PHE A 35 -5.42 14.05 -2.80
N VAL A 36 -5.32 15.20 -3.46
CA VAL A 36 -4.14 16.08 -3.38
C VAL A 36 -3.88 16.52 -1.94
N ARG A 37 -4.94 16.78 -1.17
CA ARG A 37 -4.85 17.18 0.23
C ARG A 37 -4.29 16.08 1.13
N VAL A 38 -4.77 14.84 1.00
CA VAL A 38 -4.42 13.76 1.94
C VAL A 38 -3.22 12.93 1.49
N TRP A 39 -2.93 12.86 0.19
CA TRP A 39 -1.87 12.01 -0.35
C TRP A 39 -0.48 12.21 0.28
N PRO A 40 -0.04 13.44 0.62
CA PRO A 40 1.24 13.64 1.31
C PRO A 40 1.36 12.89 2.65
N GLU A 41 0.24 12.60 3.32
CA GLU A 41 0.17 11.88 4.60
C GLU A 41 -0.03 10.36 4.42
N PHE A 42 -0.07 9.87 3.18
CA PHE A 42 -0.22 8.44 2.93
C PHE A 42 1.09 7.67 3.17
N THR A 43 0.95 6.46 3.70
CA THR A 43 2.05 5.51 3.84
C THR A 43 1.63 4.11 3.40
N ALA A 44 2.59 3.35 2.87
CA ALA A 44 2.41 1.98 2.40
C ALA A 44 3.35 1.09 3.20
N THR A 45 2.79 0.23 4.05
CA THR A 45 3.59 -0.77 4.78
C THR A 45 3.52 -2.10 4.02
N ILE A 46 4.68 -2.66 3.69
CA ILE A 46 4.79 -3.89 2.91
C ILE A 46 5.36 -4.98 3.81
N GLY A 47 4.71 -6.14 3.83
CA GLY A 47 5.19 -7.32 4.52
C GLY A 47 5.01 -8.57 3.67
N VAL A 48 5.71 -9.64 4.02
CA VAL A 48 5.64 -10.94 3.37
C VAL A 48 5.06 -11.98 4.32
N GLN A 49 4.23 -12.88 3.78
CA GLN A 49 3.74 -14.03 4.53
C GLN A 49 4.86 -15.04 4.69
N GLU A 50 5.23 -15.28 5.95
CA GLU A 50 6.27 -16.22 6.34
C GLU A 50 5.61 -17.40 7.09
N PRO A 51 5.86 -18.66 6.67
CA PRO A 51 5.47 -19.83 7.43
C PRO A 51 6.16 -19.82 8.80
N TRP A 52 5.39 -19.99 9.87
CA TRP A 52 5.90 -19.96 11.23
C TRP A 52 5.12 -20.92 12.13
N ALA A 53 5.79 -21.93 12.68
CA ALA A 53 5.22 -22.88 13.64
C ALA A 53 3.82 -23.43 13.24
N GLY A 54 3.65 -23.80 11.97
CA GLY A 54 2.36 -24.32 11.44
C GLY A 54 1.29 -23.27 11.15
N THR A 55 1.60 -21.98 11.27
CA THR A 55 0.75 -20.85 10.89
C THR A 55 1.48 -19.88 9.94
N ILE A 56 0.86 -18.73 9.65
CA ILE A 56 1.42 -17.63 8.88
C ILE A 56 1.67 -16.45 9.81
N ARG A 57 2.88 -15.89 9.78
CA ARG A 57 3.16 -14.55 10.31
C ARG A 57 3.46 -13.59 9.17
N PHE A 58 3.36 -12.29 9.43
CA PHE A 58 3.84 -11.27 8.52
C PHE A 58 5.20 -10.76 9.00
N LYS A 59 6.22 -10.89 8.15
CA LYS A 59 7.48 -10.17 8.30
C LYS A 59 7.33 -8.85 7.57
N TRP A 60 7.21 -7.75 8.31
CA TRP A 60 7.16 -6.40 7.72
C TRP A 60 8.56 -6.02 7.23
N LEU A 61 8.65 -5.46 6.03
CA LEU A 61 9.92 -5.24 5.34
C LEU A 61 10.22 -3.75 5.17
N VAL A 62 9.20 -2.95 4.86
CA VAL A 62 9.39 -1.52 4.58
C VAL A 62 8.10 -0.75 4.78
N ARG A 63 8.24 0.51 5.19
CA ARG A 63 7.18 1.52 5.17
C ARG A 63 7.61 2.66 4.26
N LEU A 64 6.87 2.85 3.18
CA LEU A 64 7.13 3.91 2.20
C LEU A 64 6.23 5.13 2.50
N PRO A 65 6.79 6.36 2.55
CA PRO A 65 5.98 7.57 2.40
C PRO A 65 5.48 7.70 0.96
N SER A 66 4.40 8.45 0.76
CA SER A 66 3.79 8.62 -0.57
C SER A 66 4.73 9.21 -1.62
N SER A 67 5.73 10.01 -1.19
CA SER A 67 6.80 10.55 -2.05
C SER A 67 7.70 9.48 -2.66
N GLU A 68 7.78 8.29 -2.06
CA GLU A 68 8.65 7.19 -2.50
C GLU A 68 7.88 6.01 -3.11
N MET A 69 6.54 6.08 -3.12
CA MET A 69 5.70 4.97 -3.59
C MET A 69 5.73 4.79 -5.10
N ALA A 70 6.02 5.83 -5.89
CA ALA A 70 5.80 5.80 -7.34
C ALA A 70 6.42 4.58 -8.05
N PRO A 71 7.71 4.23 -7.84
CA PRO A 71 8.29 3.03 -8.46
C PRO A 71 7.59 1.72 -8.07
N MET A 72 7.11 1.63 -6.82
CA MET A 72 6.37 0.46 -6.33
C MET A 72 4.96 0.41 -6.92
N LEU A 73 4.33 1.57 -7.14
CA LEU A 73 2.99 1.63 -7.70
C LEU A 73 2.96 1.32 -9.20
N ASP A 74 3.99 1.75 -9.93
CA ASP A 74 4.10 1.58 -11.37
C ASP A 74 4.32 0.12 -11.79
N ASP A 75 5.23 -0.59 -11.09
CA ASP A 75 5.43 -2.03 -11.26
C ASP A 75 5.64 -2.73 -9.91
N PRO A 76 4.55 -3.11 -9.20
CA PRO A 76 4.67 -3.73 -7.89
C PRO A 76 5.41 -5.05 -7.91
N THR A 77 5.19 -5.87 -8.94
CA THR A 77 5.75 -7.22 -9.03
C THR A 77 7.25 -7.16 -9.31
N GLY A 78 7.70 -6.35 -10.27
CA GLY A 78 9.13 -6.13 -10.51
C GLY A 78 9.80 -5.45 -9.32
N TRP A 79 9.19 -4.41 -8.76
CA TRP A 79 9.75 -3.68 -7.61
C TRP A 79 9.99 -4.60 -6.39
N LEU A 80 9.02 -5.46 -6.07
CA LEU A 80 9.14 -6.44 -4.98
C LEU A 80 10.11 -7.57 -5.36
N GLY A 81 10.01 -8.10 -6.58
CA GLY A 81 10.86 -9.16 -7.09
C GLY A 81 12.33 -8.79 -7.02
N ASP A 82 12.69 -7.57 -7.47
CA ASP A 82 14.06 -7.08 -7.51
C ASP A 82 14.69 -6.91 -6.12
N ARG A 83 13.89 -6.52 -5.13
CA ARG A 83 14.36 -6.23 -3.76
C ARG A 83 14.31 -7.44 -2.82
N TYR A 84 13.26 -8.23 -2.96
CA TYR A 84 12.86 -9.23 -1.97
C TYR A 84 12.66 -10.62 -2.56
N GLY A 85 12.76 -10.75 -3.90
CA GLY A 85 12.55 -12.01 -4.58
C GLY A 85 11.09 -12.48 -4.54
N GLY A 86 10.88 -13.79 -4.70
CA GLY A 86 9.55 -14.37 -4.76
C GLY A 86 8.90 -14.53 -3.39
N GLY A 87 7.57 -14.45 -3.34
CA GLY A 87 6.83 -14.55 -2.08
C GLY A 87 5.41 -14.04 -2.17
N LYS A 88 4.64 -14.19 -1.09
CA LYS A 88 3.28 -13.62 -0.97
C LYS A 88 3.36 -12.34 -0.16
N PHE A 89 3.40 -11.20 -0.83
CA PHE A 89 3.50 -9.89 -0.20
C PHE A 89 2.12 -9.27 0.00
N LYS A 90 2.00 -8.46 1.04
CA LYS A 90 0.84 -7.64 1.35
C LYS A 90 1.29 -6.19 1.54
N MET A 91 0.65 -5.29 0.83
CA MET A 91 0.75 -3.84 1.07
C MET A 91 -0.47 -3.39 1.86
N ASN A 92 -0.26 -2.60 2.92
CA ASN A 92 -1.29 -1.87 3.64
C ASN A 92 -1.12 -0.37 3.40
N LEU A 93 -2.15 0.29 2.89
CA LEU A 93 -2.21 1.73 2.77
C LEU A 93 -2.82 2.34 4.02
N HIS A 94 -2.20 3.42 4.50
CA HIS A 94 -2.68 4.20 5.62
C HIS A 94 -2.70 5.68 5.28
N HIS A 95 -3.65 6.41 5.85
CA HIS A 95 -3.65 7.88 5.94
C HIS A 95 -3.42 8.24 7.41
N GLY A 96 -2.22 8.71 7.76
CA GLY A 96 -1.80 8.78 9.16
C GLY A 96 -1.91 7.40 9.86
N MET A 97 -2.72 7.33 10.92
CA MET A 97 -3.01 6.10 11.66
C MET A 97 -4.22 5.31 11.12
N HIS A 98 -4.94 5.85 10.14
CA HIS A 98 -6.14 5.19 9.61
C HIS A 98 -5.77 4.18 8.52
N PHE A 99 -6.16 2.92 8.72
CA PHE A 99 -6.12 1.93 7.66
C PHE A 99 -7.08 2.31 6.52
N VAL A 100 -6.56 2.34 5.31
CA VAL A 100 -7.32 2.68 4.10
C VAL A 100 -7.72 1.42 3.35
N ASN A 101 -6.73 0.65 2.90
CA ASN A 101 -6.96 -0.56 2.11
C ASN A 101 -5.71 -1.45 2.07
N THR A 102 -5.82 -2.64 1.48
CA THR A 102 -4.71 -3.56 1.27
C THR A 102 -4.73 -4.17 -0.12
N ARG A 103 -3.56 -4.58 -0.61
CA ARG A 103 -3.41 -5.38 -1.83
C ARG A 103 -2.31 -6.41 -1.66
N ASN A 104 -2.54 -7.61 -2.21
CA ASN A 104 -1.55 -8.68 -2.23
C ASN A 104 -0.82 -8.73 -3.58
N PHE A 105 0.44 -9.13 -3.54
CA PHE A 105 1.29 -9.36 -4.71
C PHE A 105 2.01 -10.69 -4.57
N LYS A 106 2.32 -11.33 -5.69
CA LYS A 106 3.00 -12.63 -5.72
C LYS A 106 4.07 -12.66 -6.83
N PRO A 107 5.18 -11.91 -6.69
CA PRO A 107 6.33 -12.08 -7.55
C PRO A 107 6.85 -13.52 -7.45
N GLU A 108 7.36 -14.01 -8.58
CA GLU A 108 8.01 -15.30 -8.70
C GLU A 108 9.51 -15.22 -8.36
N GLY A 109 10.16 -16.37 -8.20
CA GLY A 109 11.60 -16.47 -7.91
C GLY A 109 11.92 -16.85 -6.46
N ASP A 110 13.21 -16.84 -6.14
CA ASP A 110 13.71 -17.27 -4.83
C ASP A 110 13.35 -16.27 -3.72
N PRO A 111 13.04 -16.72 -2.49
CA PRO A 111 12.53 -15.88 -1.40
C PRO A 111 13.64 -15.08 -0.68
N ARG A 112 14.26 -14.13 -1.38
CA ARG A 112 15.36 -13.29 -0.84
C ARG A 112 14.98 -12.45 0.38
N TRP A 113 13.68 -12.26 0.64
CA TRP A 113 13.16 -11.61 1.84
C TRP A 113 13.50 -12.34 3.15
N SER A 114 13.90 -13.62 3.10
CA SER A 114 14.34 -14.37 4.29
C SER A 114 15.46 -13.64 5.02
N ASP A 115 16.38 -13.05 4.26
CA ASP A 115 17.61 -12.45 4.78
C ASP A 115 17.46 -10.94 5.02
N ALA A 116 16.39 -10.33 4.49
CA ALA A 116 16.10 -8.92 4.74
C ALA A 116 15.78 -8.68 6.23
N PRO A 117 16.21 -7.56 6.83
CA PRO A 117 15.81 -7.23 8.20
C PRO A 117 14.29 -7.02 8.26
N ALA A 118 13.69 -7.38 9.40
CA ALA A 118 12.32 -6.99 9.68
C ALA A 118 12.28 -5.49 10.02
N LEU A 119 11.25 -4.81 9.53
CA LEU A 119 10.92 -3.45 9.95
C LEU A 119 10.44 -3.48 11.40
N ASP A 120 11.07 -2.66 12.25
CA ASP A 120 10.59 -2.35 13.59
C ASP A 120 9.49 -1.26 13.47
N LEU A 121 8.28 -1.56 13.96
CA LEU A 121 7.07 -0.77 13.74
C LEU A 121 6.54 -0.15 15.03
#